data_AF-A0A950Z2F9-F1
#
_entry.id   AF-A0A950Z2F9-F1
#
_cell.length_a   1.000
_cell.length_b   1.000
_cell.length_c   1.000
_cell.angle_alpha   90.00
_cell.angle_beta   90.00
_cell.angle_gamma   90.00
#
_symmetry.space_group_name_H-M   'P 1'
#
loop_
_entity.id
_entity.type
_entity.pdbx_description
1 polymer ?
#
loop_
_entity_poly.entity_id
_entity_poly.type
_entity_poly.pdbx_seq_one_letter_code
_entity_poly.pdbx_strand_id
1 'polypeptide(L)'
;MSEGDKASCFGCHATNAREGHQFALDKLVPGVQCELCHGATEGHLAGIKQADKNTGSMKHLGAMSTEEMSNFCGQCHRTWEEIASGPKLGILNVRFQPYRLTESKCYDSEDSRISCTACHDPHREVDAITKDYDSKCQACHAASKPTARACRVAQTNCVSCHMPRIEIPGSHHQFTDHRIRIVKVNAPYPE
;
A
#
# COMPACT_ATOMS: atom_id res chain seq x y z
N MET A 1 -9.19 -1.39 -27.04
CA MET A 1 -8.24 -1.59 -25.93
C MET A 1 -7.03 -2.31 -26.50
N SER A 2 -5.86 -1.67 -26.45
CA SER A 2 -4.62 -2.26 -26.97
C SER A 2 -4.15 -3.43 -26.11
N GLU A 3 -3.22 -4.25 -26.59
CA GLU A 3 -2.56 -5.28 -25.77
C GLU A 3 -1.84 -4.66 -24.56
N GLY A 4 -1.24 -3.48 -24.74
CA GLY A 4 -0.65 -2.71 -23.65
C GLY A 4 -1.66 -2.27 -22.59
N ASP A 5 -2.89 -1.90 -23.00
CA ASP A 5 -3.96 -1.55 -22.07
C ASP A 5 -4.50 -2.77 -21.32
N LYS A 6 -4.59 -3.93 -21.98
CA LYS A 6 -5.00 -5.19 -21.34
C LYS A 6 -3.99 -5.60 -20.29
N ALA A 7 -2.71 -5.65 -20.67
CA ALA A 7 -1.62 -5.87 -19.73
C ALA A 7 -1.78 -4.85 -18.59
N SER A 8 -1.80 -3.54 -18.92
CA SER A 8 -2.32 -2.40 -18.16
C SER A 8 -3.19 -2.78 -16.95
N CYS A 9 -4.45 -3.04 -17.27
CA CYS A 9 -5.50 -3.36 -16.33
C CYS A 9 -5.23 -4.65 -15.55
N PHE A 10 -4.90 -5.75 -16.24
CA PHE A 10 -4.86 -7.06 -15.60
C PHE A 10 -3.59 -7.30 -14.78
N GLY A 11 -2.54 -6.50 -14.95
CA GLY A 11 -1.34 -6.59 -14.12
C GLY A 11 -1.58 -6.30 -12.63
N CYS A 12 -2.67 -5.60 -12.30
CA CYS A 12 -3.03 -5.28 -10.92
C CYS A 12 -4.27 -6.05 -10.41
N HIS A 13 -5.08 -6.58 -11.33
CA HIS A 13 -6.37 -7.19 -11.03
C HIS A 13 -6.40 -8.71 -11.23
N ALA A 14 -5.28 -9.29 -11.66
CA ALA A 14 -5.12 -10.71 -11.82
C ALA A 14 -3.66 -11.13 -11.62
N THR A 15 -3.47 -12.39 -11.26
CA THR A 15 -2.16 -13.03 -11.11
C THR A 15 -1.81 -13.77 -12.39
N ASN A 16 -0.53 -13.80 -12.76
CA ASN A 16 -0.03 -14.43 -13.99
C ASN A 16 -0.66 -13.91 -15.29
N ALA A 17 -1.22 -12.69 -15.26
CA ALA A 17 -1.87 -12.07 -16.41
C ALA A 17 -0.90 -11.42 -17.40
N ARG A 18 0.41 -11.45 -17.14
CA ARG A 18 1.44 -10.85 -18.00
C ARG A 18 2.67 -11.73 -18.09
N GLU A 19 3.26 -11.79 -19.28
CA GLU A 19 4.63 -12.27 -19.52
C GLU A 19 5.45 -11.12 -20.13
N GLY A 20 6.30 -10.51 -19.31
CA GLY A 20 6.94 -9.25 -19.66
C GLY A 20 5.91 -8.17 -19.95
N HIS A 21 5.89 -7.66 -21.18
CA HIS A 21 4.95 -6.62 -21.64
C HIS A 21 3.68 -7.18 -22.31
N GLN A 22 3.58 -8.50 -22.47
CA GLN A 22 2.46 -9.13 -23.16
C GLN A 22 1.41 -9.61 -22.18
N PHE A 23 0.14 -9.49 -22.58
CA PHE A 23 -0.98 -10.03 -21.82
C PHE A 23 -1.09 -11.54 -22.02
N ALA A 24 -1.13 -12.30 -20.92
CA ALA A 24 -1.19 -13.76 -20.92
C ALA A 24 -2.54 -14.24 -20.36
N LEU A 25 -3.52 -14.41 -21.23
CA LEU A 25 -4.89 -14.77 -20.83
C LEU A 25 -5.03 -16.22 -20.35
N ASP A 26 -4.26 -17.14 -20.95
CA ASP A 26 -4.30 -18.58 -20.69
C ASP A 26 -3.81 -18.95 -19.29
N LYS A 27 -2.94 -18.12 -18.70
CA LYS A 27 -2.37 -18.32 -17.35
C LYS A 27 -3.01 -17.45 -16.28
N LEU A 28 -3.91 -16.56 -16.68
CA LEU A 28 -4.54 -15.58 -15.80
C LEU A 28 -5.34 -16.25 -14.69
N VAL A 29 -5.04 -15.89 -13.45
CA VAL A 29 -5.85 -16.23 -12.28
C VAL A 29 -6.48 -14.95 -11.73
N PRO A 30 -7.82 -14.87 -11.60
CA PRO A 30 -8.48 -13.66 -11.09
C PRO A 30 -8.00 -13.26 -9.69
N GLY A 31 -7.82 -11.95 -9.48
CA GLY A 31 -7.40 -11.39 -8.21
C GLY A 31 -5.90 -11.47 -7.93
N VAL A 32 -5.52 -10.90 -6.80
CA VAL A 32 -4.14 -10.90 -6.29
C VAL A 32 -3.93 -12.19 -5.47
N GLN A 33 -3.16 -13.12 -6.03
CA GLN A 33 -2.80 -14.40 -5.41
C GLN A 33 -1.35 -14.37 -4.92
N CYS A 34 -0.93 -15.45 -4.27
CA CYS A 34 0.38 -15.57 -3.63
C CYS A 34 1.53 -15.23 -4.58
N GLU A 35 1.43 -15.67 -5.84
CA GLU A 35 2.49 -15.61 -6.84
C GLU A 35 2.75 -14.19 -7.31
N LEU A 36 1.74 -13.31 -7.28
CA LEU A 36 1.92 -11.91 -7.65
C LEU A 36 2.92 -11.22 -6.73
N CYS A 37 2.91 -11.60 -5.45
CA CYS A 37 3.79 -11.03 -4.44
C CYS A 37 5.11 -11.81 -4.29
N HIS A 38 5.00 -13.13 -4.23
CA HIS A 38 6.08 -14.02 -3.81
C HIS A 38 6.79 -14.73 -4.98
N GLY A 39 6.33 -14.58 -6.23
CA GLY A 39 6.82 -15.32 -7.38
C GLY A 39 6.34 -16.78 -7.36
N ALA A 40 7.11 -17.70 -7.94
CA ALA A 40 6.77 -19.12 -7.96
C ALA A 40 6.58 -19.67 -6.52
N THR A 41 5.37 -20.16 -6.21
CA THR A 41 5.01 -20.67 -4.88
C THR A 41 4.79 -22.19 -4.86
N GLU A 42 4.79 -22.85 -6.02
CA GLU A 42 4.34 -24.24 -6.17
C GLU A 42 5.19 -25.20 -5.33
N GLY A 43 6.52 -24.98 -5.34
CA GLY A 43 7.44 -25.75 -4.50
C GLY A 43 7.16 -25.56 -3.01
N HIS A 44 6.88 -24.33 -2.58
CA HIS A 44 6.56 -24.02 -1.19
C HIS A 44 5.25 -24.68 -0.74
N LEU A 45 4.21 -24.59 -1.57
CA LEU A 45 2.91 -25.23 -1.30
C LEU A 45 3.02 -26.76 -1.27
N ALA A 46 3.85 -27.35 -2.14
CA ALA A 46 4.13 -28.78 -2.12
C ALA A 46 4.86 -29.21 -0.84
N GLY A 47 5.82 -28.42 -0.36
CA GLY A 47 6.53 -28.63 0.90
C GLY A 47 5.60 -28.64 2.11
N ILE A 48 4.69 -27.65 2.21
CA ILE A 48 3.69 -27.59 3.29
C ILE A 48 2.85 -28.86 3.35
N LYS A 49 2.38 -29.38 2.20
CA LYS A 49 1.58 -30.62 2.14
C LYS A 49 2.35 -31.84 2.64
N GLN A 50 3.68 -31.83 2.53
CA GLN A 50 4.56 -32.91 2.94
C GLN A 50 5.16 -32.68 4.34
N ALA A 51 4.72 -31.63 5.05
CA ALA A 51 5.31 -31.16 6.30
C ALA A 51 6.82 -30.85 6.22
N ASP A 52 7.33 -30.60 5.01
CA ASP A 52 8.70 -30.16 4.77
C ASP A 52 8.74 -28.65 4.54
N LYS A 53 9.23 -27.93 5.55
CA LYS A 53 9.32 -26.47 5.54
C LYS A 53 10.49 -25.93 4.71
N ASN A 54 11.37 -26.81 4.23
CA ASN A 54 12.58 -26.43 3.50
C ASN A 54 12.42 -26.60 1.98
N THR A 55 11.34 -27.22 1.52
CA THR A 55 11.08 -27.39 0.09
C THR A 55 10.40 -26.15 -0.49
N GLY A 56 11.06 -25.54 -1.48
CA GLY A 56 10.57 -24.37 -2.22
C GLY A 56 10.67 -23.07 -1.42
N SER A 57 11.64 -22.23 -1.76
CA SER A 57 11.74 -20.87 -1.22
C SER A 57 10.84 -19.92 -2.00
N MET A 58 10.02 -19.15 -1.30
CA MET A 58 9.33 -18.00 -1.87
C MET A 58 10.21 -16.74 -1.77
N LYS A 59 9.93 -15.75 -2.62
CA LYS A 59 10.56 -14.42 -2.48
C LYS A 59 10.21 -13.86 -1.10
N HIS A 60 11.23 -13.60 -0.30
CA HIS A 60 11.05 -13.00 1.03
C HIS A 60 10.99 -11.47 0.92
N LEU A 61 9.82 -10.88 1.15
CA LEU A 61 9.60 -9.43 1.05
C LEU A 61 9.95 -8.68 2.34
N GLY A 62 10.06 -9.37 3.48
CA GLY A 62 10.28 -8.73 4.78
C GLY A 62 11.64 -8.07 4.98
N ALA A 63 12.58 -8.26 4.04
CA ALA A 63 13.89 -7.61 4.06
C ALA A 63 13.93 -6.29 3.27
N MET A 64 12.84 -5.93 2.58
CA MET A 64 12.77 -4.69 1.81
C MET A 64 12.84 -3.46 2.71
N SER A 65 13.53 -2.42 2.24
CA SER A 65 13.45 -1.08 2.83
C SER A 65 12.04 -0.50 2.70
N THR A 66 11.77 0.62 3.40
CA THR A 66 10.48 1.31 3.28
C THR A 66 10.25 1.81 1.85
N GLU A 67 11.29 2.29 1.17
CA GLU A 67 11.19 2.70 -0.23
C GLU A 67 10.97 1.51 -1.17
N GLU A 68 11.72 0.41 -1.01
CA GLU A 68 11.52 -0.80 -1.81
C GLU A 68 10.10 -1.35 -1.65
N MET A 69 9.57 -1.37 -0.42
CA MET A 69 8.20 -1.79 -0.15
C MET A 69 7.18 -0.83 -0.78
N SER A 70 7.41 0.48 -0.68
CA SER A 70 6.55 1.51 -1.29
C SER A 70 6.47 1.34 -2.81
N ASN A 71 7.62 1.14 -3.46
CA ASN A 71 7.69 0.89 -4.90
C ASN A 71 7.05 -0.45 -5.28
N PHE A 72 7.26 -1.48 -4.46
CA PHE A 72 6.67 -2.80 -4.67
C PHE A 72 5.14 -2.75 -4.66
N CYS A 73 4.53 -2.17 -3.63
CA CYS A 73 3.07 -1.96 -3.56
C CYS A 73 2.58 -0.97 -4.62
N GLY A 74 3.42 -0.01 -4.99
CA GLY A 74 3.17 1.00 -6.01
C GLY A 74 3.02 0.44 -7.43
N GLN A 75 3.47 -0.79 -7.71
CA GLN A 75 3.19 -1.44 -9.01
C GLN A 75 1.69 -1.51 -9.32
N CYS A 76 0.83 -1.57 -8.28
CA CYS A 76 -0.63 -1.53 -8.41
C CYS A 76 -1.22 -0.23 -7.85
N HIS A 77 -0.68 0.23 -6.72
CA HIS A 77 -1.19 1.41 -6.01
C HIS A 77 -0.51 2.73 -6.43
N ARG A 78 0.23 2.70 -7.54
CA ARG A 78 1.07 3.75 -8.13
C ARG A 78 2.18 4.26 -7.22
N THR A 79 3.37 4.33 -7.79
CA THR A 79 4.57 4.89 -7.17
C THR A 79 4.55 6.41 -7.18
N TRP A 80 5.46 7.00 -6.42
CA TRP A 80 5.68 8.45 -6.48
C TRP A 80 6.14 8.90 -7.87
N GLU A 81 7.08 8.18 -8.49
CA GLU A 81 7.65 8.53 -9.80
C GLU A 81 6.59 8.55 -10.90
N GLU A 82 5.69 7.55 -10.93
CA GLU A 82 4.60 7.47 -11.92
C GLU A 82 3.62 8.64 -11.81
N ILE A 83 3.29 9.07 -10.58
CA ILE A 83 2.38 10.20 -10.36
C ILE A 83 3.08 11.53 -10.58
N ALA A 84 4.31 11.69 -10.07
CA ALA A 84 5.08 12.93 -10.17
C ALA A 84 5.46 13.26 -11.61
N SER A 85 5.72 12.24 -12.44
CA SER A 85 6.01 12.39 -13.87
C SER A 85 4.75 12.46 -14.73
N GLY A 86 3.59 12.17 -14.16
CA GLY A 86 2.30 12.15 -14.83
C GLY A 86 1.52 13.47 -14.73
N PRO A 87 0.30 13.50 -15.27
CA PRO A 87 -0.61 14.63 -15.06
C PRO A 87 -0.94 14.79 -13.57
N LYS A 88 -1.05 16.03 -13.09
CA LYS A 88 -1.54 16.31 -11.73
C LYS A 88 -3.02 15.95 -11.64
N LEU A 89 -3.33 14.82 -11.03
CA LEU A 89 -4.70 14.30 -10.95
C LEU A 89 -5.46 14.80 -9.70
N GLY A 90 -4.83 15.61 -8.84
CA GLY A 90 -5.45 16.22 -7.65
C GLY A 90 -6.12 15.18 -6.75
N ILE A 91 -7.42 15.35 -6.47
CA ILE A 91 -8.21 14.44 -5.62
C ILE A 91 -8.19 12.99 -6.09
N LEU A 92 -8.02 12.73 -7.39
CA LEU A 92 -7.97 11.37 -7.92
C LEU A 92 -6.75 10.58 -7.43
N ASN A 93 -5.73 11.25 -6.89
CA ASN A 93 -4.56 10.60 -6.32
C ASN A 93 -4.82 9.99 -4.94
N VAL A 94 -5.96 10.26 -4.30
CA VAL A 94 -6.25 9.74 -2.94
C VAL A 94 -6.26 8.21 -2.87
N ARG A 95 -6.54 7.54 -3.99
CA ARG A 95 -6.55 6.08 -4.12
C ARG A 95 -5.16 5.45 -4.30
N PHE A 96 -4.10 6.25 -4.36
CA PHE A 96 -2.72 5.81 -4.59
C PHE A 96 -1.90 5.97 -3.31
N GLN A 97 -2.00 4.97 -2.45
CA GLN A 97 -1.54 5.01 -1.06
C GLN A 97 -0.02 5.22 -0.93
N PRO A 98 0.85 4.52 -1.68
CA PRO A 98 2.30 4.73 -1.62
C PRO A 98 2.68 6.17 -1.94
N TYR A 99 2.20 6.71 -3.07
CA TYR A 99 2.40 8.12 -3.43
C TYR A 99 1.93 9.06 -2.30
N ARG A 100 0.69 8.92 -1.83
CA ARG A 100 0.16 9.80 -0.77
C ARG A 100 0.94 9.70 0.53
N LEU A 101 1.43 8.52 0.89
CA LEU A 101 2.25 8.32 2.08
C LEU A 101 3.57 9.09 1.96
N THR A 102 4.23 9.09 0.79
CA THR A 102 5.48 9.85 0.57
C THR A 102 5.32 11.36 0.76
N GLU A 103 4.10 11.90 0.59
CA GLU A 103 3.81 13.32 0.82
C GLU A 103 3.61 13.68 2.30
N SER A 104 3.71 12.71 3.20
CA SER A 104 3.59 12.89 4.65
C SER A 104 4.90 13.43 5.21
N LYS A 105 4.81 14.41 6.12
CA LYS A 105 6.01 14.98 6.77
C LYS A 105 6.81 13.93 7.57
N CYS A 106 6.14 12.87 8.02
CA CYS A 106 6.76 11.78 8.79
C CYS A 106 7.36 10.68 7.92
N TYR A 107 7.17 10.72 6.60
CA TYR A 107 7.72 9.71 5.70
C TYR A 107 9.25 9.80 5.67
N ASP A 108 9.88 8.64 5.70
CA ASP A 108 11.31 8.45 5.82
C ASP A 108 11.63 7.09 5.17
N SER A 109 12.34 7.10 4.04
CA SER A 109 12.61 5.90 3.22
C SER A 109 13.42 4.84 3.96
N GLU A 110 14.10 5.23 5.04
CA GLU A 110 14.97 4.37 5.83
C GLU A 110 14.32 3.92 7.15
N ASP A 111 13.19 4.52 7.54
CA ASP A 111 12.50 4.17 8.79
C ASP A 111 11.47 3.07 8.53
N SER A 112 11.80 1.82 8.88
CA SER A 112 10.93 0.65 8.68
C SER A 112 9.56 0.78 9.35
N ARG A 113 9.40 1.66 10.34
CA ARG A 113 8.10 1.91 11.01
C ARG A 113 7.08 2.64 10.13
N ILE A 114 7.49 3.22 9.01
CA ILE A 114 6.60 3.87 8.03
C ILE A 114 6.51 3.09 6.70
N SER A 115 6.86 1.80 6.72
CA SER A 115 6.59 0.86 5.62
C SER A 115 5.12 0.42 5.59
N CYS A 116 4.63 0.02 4.41
CA CYS A 116 3.25 -0.45 4.21
C CYS A 116 2.89 -1.60 5.17
N THR A 117 3.82 -2.55 5.33
CA THR A 117 3.65 -3.74 6.16
C THR A 117 3.87 -3.48 7.66
N ALA A 118 4.36 -2.30 8.04
CA ALA A 118 4.42 -1.91 9.44
C ALA A 118 3.00 -1.63 9.99
N CYS A 119 2.10 -1.17 9.12
CA CYS A 119 0.71 -0.84 9.45
C CYS A 119 -0.28 -1.94 9.03
N HIS A 120 -0.08 -2.58 7.89
CA HIS A 120 -1.03 -3.55 7.32
C HIS A 120 -0.43 -4.96 7.24
N ASP A 121 -1.25 -5.98 7.50
CA ASP A 121 -0.93 -7.36 7.18
C ASP A 121 -1.40 -7.67 5.75
N PRO A 122 -0.48 -7.95 4.79
CA PRO A 122 -0.85 -8.20 3.40
C PRO A 122 -1.60 -9.53 3.19
N HIS A 123 -1.67 -10.41 4.20
CA HIS A 123 -2.38 -11.69 4.12
C HIS A 123 -3.80 -11.65 4.69
N ARG A 124 -4.26 -10.47 5.12
CA ARG A 124 -5.58 -10.28 5.73
C ARG A 124 -6.29 -9.11 5.07
N GLU A 125 -7.61 -9.11 5.18
CA GLU A 125 -8.39 -7.93 4.81
C GLU A 125 -7.94 -6.72 5.64
N VAL A 126 -8.03 -5.53 5.03
CA VAL A 126 -7.68 -4.28 5.69
C VAL A 126 -8.54 -4.10 6.93
N ASP A 127 -7.86 -3.84 8.05
CA ASP A 127 -8.54 -3.63 9.32
C ASP A 127 -9.37 -2.34 9.28
N ALA A 128 -10.66 -2.48 9.58
CA ALA A 128 -11.62 -1.39 9.61
C ALA A 128 -11.64 -0.65 10.97
N ILE A 129 -11.01 -1.21 12.00
CA ILE A 129 -10.99 -0.67 13.36
C ILE A 129 -9.88 0.37 13.47
N THR A 130 -10.27 1.65 13.48
CA THR A 130 -9.32 2.77 13.47
C THR A 130 -8.36 2.79 14.66
N LYS A 131 -8.81 2.28 15.81
CA LYS A 131 -8.02 2.21 17.05
C LYS A 131 -6.81 1.28 16.92
N ASP A 132 -6.90 0.25 16.10
CA ASP A 132 -5.86 -0.79 16.02
C ASP A 132 -4.57 -0.24 15.37
N TYR A 133 -4.69 0.85 14.61
CA TYR A 133 -3.57 1.61 14.04
C TYR A 133 -2.88 2.55 15.04
N ASP A 134 -3.49 2.89 16.19
CA ASP A 134 -2.96 3.90 17.12
C ASP A 134 -1.55 3.54 17.61
N SER A 135 -1.32 2.26 17.89
CA SER A 135 0.00 1.75 18.31
C SER A 135 1.09 2.01 17.26
N LYS A 136 0.73 1.96 15.97
CA LYS A 136 1.65 2.23 14.85
C LYS A 136 2.05 3.69 14.83
N CYS A 137 1.11 4.60 15.05
CA CYS A 137 1.39 6.03 15.17
C CYS A 137 2.25 6.32 16.40
N GLN A 138 1.92 5.71 17.54
CA GLN A 138 2.61 5.91 18.81
C GLN A 138 4.06 5.41 18.80
N ALA A 139 4.40 4.44 17.94
CA ALA A 139 5.78 3.96 17.76
C ALA A 139 6.79 5.08 17.43
N CYS A 140 6.32 6.18 16.84
CA CYS A 140 7.10 7.41 16.63
C CYS A 140 6.65 8.57 17.54
N HIS A 141 5.34 8.72 17.76
CA HIS A 141 4.77 9.90 18.43
C HIS A 141 4.82 9.86 19.98
N ALA A 142 5.17 8.72 20.59
CA ALA A 142 5.34 8.57 22.05
C ALA A 142 6.79 8.86 22.51
N ALA A 143 7.40 9.92 21.97
CA ALA A 143 8.77 10.37 22.25
C ALA A 143 9.93 9.55 21.64
N SER A 144 9.65 8.57 20.80
CA SER A 144 10.69 7.78 20.10
C SER A 144 11.39 8.55 18.96
N LYS A 145 10.72 9.53 18.35
CA LYS A 145 11.28 10.40 17.29
C LYS A 145 11.15 11.86 17.74
N PRO A 146 12.26 12.62 17.93
CA PRO A 146 12.20 13.98 18.48
C PRO A 146 11.30 14.97 17.72
N THR A 147 11.16 14.76 16.41
CA THR A 147 10.31 15.58 15.54
C THR A 147 8.83 15.17 15.58
N ALA A 148 8.51 13.97 16.08
CA ALA A 148 7.16 13.47 16.21
C ALA A 148 6.59 13.83 17.58
N ARG A 149 5.56 14.68 17.59
CA ARG A 149 4.91 15.14 18.82
C ARG A 149 3.64 14.34 19.08
N ALA A 150 3.42 13.96 20.33
CA ALA A 150 2.15 13.41 20.75
C ALA A 150 0.99 14.38 20.43
N CYS A 151 -0.15 13.82 20.03
CA CYS A 151 -1.35 14.61 19.81
C CYS A 151 -1.86 15.19 21.13
N ARG A 152 -2.22 16.47 21.13
CA ARG A 152 -2.72 17.18 22.33
C ARG A 152 -4.24 17.05 22.50
N VAL A 153 -4.94 16.53 21.48
CA VAL A 153 -6.40 16.53 21.41
C VAL A 153 -6.98 15.14 21.69
N ALA A 154 -6.32 14.09 21.21
CA ALA A 154 -6.77 12.72 21.37
C ALA A 154 -5.58 11.76 21.53
N GLN A 155 -5.79 10.66 22.24
CA GLN A 155 -4.80 9.59 22.41
C GLN A 155 -5.13 8.34 21.58
N THR A 156 -6.33 8.28 21.00
CA THR A 156 -6.85 7.16 20.22
C THR A 156 -7.54 7.63 18.95
N ASN A 157 -7.73 6.72 17.99
CA ASN A 157 -8.30 6.95 16.67
C ASN A 157 -7.52 7.98 15.85
N CYS A 158 -6.19 7.91 15.85
CA CYS A 158 -5.32 8.87 15.16
C CYS A 158 -5.73 9.05 13.68
N VAL A 159 -6.06 7.95 13.02
CA VAL A 159 -6.41 7.92 11.59
C VAL A 159 -7.72 8.65 11.27
N SER A 160 -8.65 8.82 12.23
CA SER A 160 -9.93 9.50 11.96
C SER A 160 -9.76 10.99 11.62
N CYS A 161 -8.67 11.61 12.08
CA CYS A 161 -8.35 13.00 11.79
C CYS A 161 -7.10 13.16 10.92
N HIS A 162 -6.11 12.27 11.08
CA HIS A 162 -4.85 12.41 10.37
C HIS A 162 -4.79 11.72 9.00
N MET A 163 -5.75 10.82 8.73
CA MET A 163 -5.89 10.07 7.47
C MET A 163 -7.38 10.03 7.08
N PRO A 164 -7.98 11.18 6.72
CA PRO A 164 -9.41 11.26 6.49
C PRO A 164 -9.84 10.39 5.31
N ARG A 165 -11.08 9.89 5.38
CA ARG A 165 -11.74 9.26 4.24
C ARG A 165 -12.30 10.34 3.31
N ILE A 166 -11.93 10.27 2.05
CA ILE A 166 -12.29 11.25 1.02
C ILE A 166 -13.03 10.52 -0.10
N GLU A 167 -14.19 11.05 -0.48
CA GLU A 167 -14.90 10.59 -1.66
C GLU A 167 -14.35 11.29 -2.90
N ILE A 168 -13.98 10.50 -3.92
CA ILE A 168 -13.71 11.05 -5.24
C ILE A 168 -15.08 11.35 -5.90
N PRO A 169 -15.31 12.56 -6.44
CA PRO A 169 -16.57 12.89 -7.09
C PRO A 169 -17.01 11.83 -8.12
N GLY A 170 -18.21 11.27 -7.93
CA GLY A 170 -18.78 10.23 -8.82
C GLY A 170 -18.28 8.81 -8.58
N SER A 171 -17.39 8.57 -7.61
CA SER A 171 -16.91 7.22 -7.30
C SER A 171 -17.85 6.41 -6.41
N HIS A 172 -18.77 7.08 -5.69
CA HIS A 172 -19.66 6.47 -4.69
C HIS A 172 -18.93 5.64 -3.61
N HIS A 173 -17.64 5.89 -3.42
CA HIS A 173 -16.79 5.18 -2.47
C HIS A 173 -15.79 6.14 -1.84
N GLN A 174 -15.46 5.90 -0.57
CA GLN A 174 -14.51 6.71 0.16
C GLN A 174 -13.15 6.00 0.26
N PHE A 175 -12.09 6.75 0.02
CA PHE A 175 -10.72 6.27 0.16
C PHE A 175 -10.06 6.93 1.36
N THR A 176 -9.34 6.15 2.17
CA THR A 176 -8.49 6.69 3.24
C THR A 176 -7.28 7.39 2.61
N ASP A 177 -7.14 8.70 2.82
CA ASP A 177 -5.97 9.45 2.35
C ASP A 177 -4.74 9.07 3.19
N HIS A 178 -3.74 8.46 2.53
CA HIS A 178 -2.51 8.02 3.19
C HIS A 178 -1.49 9.15 3.42
N ARG A 179 -1.82 10.38 3.00
CA ARG A 179 -1.02 11.56 3.36
C ARG A 179 -1.31 11.96 4.80
N ILE A 180 -0.54 11.40 5.73
CA ILE A 180 -0.64 11.63 7.17
C ILE A 180 -0.29 13.09 7.49
N ARG A 181 -1.29 13.84 7.93
CA ARG A 181 -1.16 15.27 8.24
C ARG A 181 -2.18 15.73 9.26
N ILE A 182 -2.01 16.93 9.82
CA ILE A 182 -3.09 17.58 10.57
C ILE A 182 -4.07 18.17 9.57
N VAL A 183 -5.28 17.64 9.51
CA VAL A 183 -6.34 18.12 8.61
C VAL A 183 -7.20 19.14 9.36
N LYS A 184 -7.43 20.29 8.72
CA LYS A 184 -8.40 21.27 9.21
C LYS A 184 -9.78 20.93 8.66
N VAL A 185 -10.79 20.98 9.51
CA VAL A 185 -12.20 20.81 9.10
C VAL A 185 -12.50 21.81 7.97
N ASN A 186 -13.15 21.33 6.90
CA ASN A 186 -13.51 22.10 5.70
C ASN A 186 -12.35 22.69 4.89
N ALA A 187 -11.09 22.30 5.15
CA ALA A 187 -10.00 22.69 4.25
C ALA A 187 -10.17 21.99 2.88
N PRO A 188 -9.81 22.67 1.77
CA PRO A 188 -9.81 22.03 0.46
C PRO A 188 -8.85 20.84 0.45
N TYR A 189 -9.14 19.86 -0.40
CA TYR A 189 -8.20 18.76 -0.64
C TYR A 189 -6.89 19.35 -1.21
N PRO A 190 -5.72 18.99 -0.66
CA PRO A 190 -4.46 19.54 -1.14
C PRO A 190 -4.17 19.01 -2.54
N GLU A 191 -3.88 19.94 -3.47
CA GLU A 191 -3.38 19.62 -4.81
C GLU A 191 -2.05 18.85 -4.78
#